data_AF-A0AA90P7H7-F1
#
_entry.id   AF-A0AA90P7H7-F1
#
_cell.length_a   1.000
_cell.length_b   1.000
_cell.length_c   1.000
_cell.angle_alpha   90.00
_cell.angle_beta   90.00
_cell.angle_gamma   90.00
#
_symmetry.space_group_name_H-M   'P 1'
#
loop_
_entity.id
_entity.type
_entity.pdbx_description
1 polymer ?
#
loop_
_entity_poly.entity_id
_entity_poly.type
_entity_poly.pdbx_seq_one_letter_code
_entity_poly.pdbx_strand_id
1 'polypeptide(L)'
;MNQLEEYVHSVYRNVDGDKEEIEELKQEMRSHLLEAVYELKENGVSEEEANRIAIENFGDKKHLIKGLSEFFNVQKRFTRYILLFSLVSLVLGATFFVNTFSKINDFQEERNIIMNNVLTIIGDDSVITNSEKEGLHTIFDEHGDHLNYLAVFNVKEQAQVQEWLKEYDIKTKPSNTYPLEYQHATFMIGHQGENLNNKEEIVSSNYDLGTVASANDSWIVQYEYKDTYHNVIEANNSMVLGDYMDIFHLPILFFVVFGVLIIVWRFLKKYHKRYFKGLIN
;
A
#
# COMPACT_ATOMS: atom_id res chain seq x y z
N MET A 1 29.02 -30.98 44.08
CA MET A 1 28.66 -30.87 42.65
C MET A 1 29.87 -31.35 41.86
N ASN A 2 29.65 -32.06 40.75
CA ASN A 2 30.73 -32.51 39.86
C ASN A 2 31.44 -31.28 39.24
N GLN A 3 32.77 -31.29 39.10
CA GLN A 3 33.57 -30.16 38.58
C GLN A 3 33.09 -29.70 37.19
N LEU A 4 32.67 -30.64 36.34
CA LEU A 4 32.04 -30.36 35.05
C LEU A 4 30.77 -29.51 35.16
N GLU A 5 29.93 -29.82 36.14
CA GLU A 5 28.64 -29.17 36.29
C GLU A 5 28.81 -27.72 36.76
N GLU A 6 29.82 -27.49 37.59
CA GLU A 6 30.21 -26.17 38.05
C GLU A 6 30.80 -25.34 36.89
N TYR A 7 31.62 -25.97 36.04
CA TYR A 7 32.14 -25.36 34.81
C TYR A 7 31.00 -24.95 33.87
N VAL A 8 30.14 -25.90 33.48
CA VAL A 8 28.98 -25.68 32.60
C VAL A 8 28.08 -24.58 33.16
N HIS A 9 27.65 -24.68 34.42
CA HIS A 9 26.80 -23.65 35.03
C HIS A 9 27.47 -22.27 34.98
N SER A 10 28.78 -22.22 35.17
CA SER A 10 29.52 -20.97 35.18
C SER A 10 29.73 -20.34 33.80
N VAL A 11 29.68 -21.11 32.71
CA VAL A 11 29.68 -20.62 31.32
C VAL A 11 28.31 -19.99 30.96
N TYR A 12 27.21 -20.50 31.50
CA TYR A 12 25.87 -19.99 31.19
C TYR A 12 25.30 -18.97 32.20
N ARG A 13 25.94 -18.79 33.36
CA ARG A 13 25.43 -18.01 34.50
C ARG A 13 24.94 -16.59 34.16
N ASN A 14 25.56 -15.92 33.20
CA ASN A 14 25.26 -14.54 32.81
C ASN A 14 24.90 -14.40 31.32
N VAL A 15 24.49 -15.49 30.67
CA VAL A 15 24.08 -15.46 29.27
C VAL A 15 22.62 -15.02 29.20
N ASP A 16 22.39 -13.88 28.55
CA ASP A 16 21.04 -13.38 28.25
C ASP A 16 20.57 -13.96 26.91
N GLY A 17 19.35 -14.49 26.86
CA GLY A 17 18.84 -15.18 25.68
C GLY A 17 17.47 -15.80 25.92
N ASP A 18 17.04 -16.65 24.99
CA ASP A 18 15.90 -17.53 25.21
C ASP A 18 16.26 -18.61 26.24
N LYS A 19 15.41 -18.82 27.24
CA LYS A 19 15.73 -19.74 28.35
C LYS A 19 15.75 -21.21 27.92
N GLU A 20 14.92 -21.57 26.94
CA GLU A 20 14.88 -22.93 26.39
C GLU A 20 16.20 -23.18 25.63
N GLU A 21 16.56 -22.26 24.73
CA GLU A 21 17.79 -22.33 23.92
C GLU A 21 19.07 -22.35 24.77
N ILE A 22 19.12 -21.56 25.86
CA ILE A 22 20.23 -21.57 26.82
C ILE A 22 20.35 -22.94 27.51
N GLU A 23 19.24 -23.54 27.93
CA GLU A 23 19.28 -24.82 28.65
C GLU A 23 19.64 -25.97 27.71
N GLU A 24 19.22 -25.93 26.45
CA GLU A 24 19.57 -26.93 25.44
C GLU A 24 21.06 -26.91 25.11
N LEU A 25 21.65 -25.73 24.85
CA LEU A 25 23.11 -25.59 24.64
C LEU A 25 23.91 -26.00 25.89
N LYS A 26 23.36 -25.76 27.08
CA LYS A 26 23.95 -26.18 28.34
C LYS A 26 23.95 -27.71 28.49
N GLN A 27 22.89 -28.38 28.02
CA GLN A 27 22.84 -29.85 27.98
C GLN A 27 23.80 -30.43 26.93
N GLU A 28 23.89 -29.84 25.74
CA GLU A 28 24.81 -30.25 24.68
C GLU A 28 26.27 -30.14 25.14
N MET A 29 26.65 -29.00 25.72
CA MET A 29 27.98 -28.82 26.30
C MET A 29 28.28 -29.85 27.39
N ARG A 30 27.32 -30.14 28.26
CA ARG A 30 27.48 -31.16 29.30
C ARG A 30 27.67 -32.55 28.70
N SER A 31 26.92 -32.89 27.65
CA SER A 31 27.02 -34.18 26.97
C SER A 31 28.43 -34.38 26.39
N HIS A 32 28.95 -33.41 25.64
CA HIS A 32 30.29 -33.49 25.06
C HIS A 32 31.42 -33.53 26.10
N LEU A 33 31.27 -32.76 27.19
CA LEU A 33 32.23 -32.82 28.29
C LEU A 33 32.24 -34.20 28.98
N LEU A 34 31.07 -34.81 29.17
CA LEU A 34 30.97 -36.15 29.73
C LEU A 34 31.58 -37.20 28.79
N GLU A 35 31.30 -37.11 27.49
CA GLU A 35 31.87 -37.98 26.45
C GLU A 35 33.40 -37.93 26.44
N ALA A 36 33.98 -36.72 26.44
CA ALA A 36 35.43 -36.52 26.53
C ALA A 36 36.03 -37.12 27.81
N VAL A 37 35.33 -37.02 28.94
CA VAL A 37 35.78 -37.63 30.20
C VAL A 37 35.71 -39.15 30.13
N TYR A 38 34.68 -39.73 29.51
CA TYR A 38 34.59 -41.18 29.30
C TYR A 38 35.75 -41.70 28.45
N GLU A 39 36.05 -41.05 27.32
CA GLU A 39 37.18 -41.43 26.45
C GLU A 39 38.53 -41.35 27.19
N LEU A 40 38.75 -40.31 28.00
CA LEU A 40 39.98 -40.17 28.79
C LEU A 40 40.09 -41.26 29.87
N LYS A 41 38.97 -41.62 30.51
CA LYS A 41 38.92 -42.71 31.50
C LYS A 41 39.19 -44.08 30.86
N GLU A 42 38.69 -44.33 29.65
CA GLU A 42 39.01 -45.56 28.89
C GLU A 42 40.50 -45.65 28.54
N ASN A 43 41.15 -44.52 28.31
CA ASN A 43 42.59 -44.43 28.07
C ASN A 43 43.44 -44.50 29.35
N GLY A 44 42.84 -44.84 30.50
CA GLY A 44 43.55 -45.06 31.77
C GLY A 44 43.83 -43.81 32.60
N VAL A 45 43.21 -42.66 32.24
CA VAL A 45 43.33 -41.41 33.01
C VAL A 45 42.40 -41.47 34.24
N SER A 46 42.87 -40.95 35.37
CA SER A 46 42.04 -40.86 36.58
C SER A 46 40.87 -39.88 36.39
N GLU A 47 39.79 -40.04 37.13
CA GLU A 47 38.58 -39.23 36.94
C GLU A 47 38.78 -37.72 37.17
N GLU A 48 39.55 -37.34 38.19
CA GLU A 48 39.90 -35.93 38.45
C GLU A 48 40.75 -35.34 37.31
N GLU A 49 41.70 -36.11 36.80
CA GLU A 49 42.57 -35.68 35.71
C GLU A 49 41.82 -35.62 34.37
N ALA A 50 40.91 -36.57 34.13
CA ALA A 50 40.04 -36.58 32.96
C ALA A 50 39.11 -35.35 32.94
N ASN A 51 38.49 -34.99 34.08
CA ASN A 51 37.67 -33.78 34.20
C ASN A 51 38.48 -32.50 33.89
N ARG A 52 39.70 -32.40 34.41
CA ARG A 52 40.59 -31.26 34.16
C ARG A 52 40.92 -31.13 32.67
N ILE A 53 41.39 -32.21 32.06
CA ILE A 53 41.78 -32.24 30.64
C ILE A 53 40.56 -31.92 29.75
N ALA A 54 39.38 -32.49 30.05
CA ALA A 54 38.17 -32.20 29.30
C ALA A 54 37.79 -30.71 29.33
N ILE A 55 37.90 -30.06 30.50
CA ILE A 55 37.64 -28.62 30.65
C ILE A 55 38.69 -27.78 29.90
N GLU A 56 39.98 -28.12 30.03
CA GLU A 56 41.07 -27.41 29.33
C GLU A 56 40.93 -27.51 27.81
N ASN A 57 40.60 -28.71 27.30
CA ASN A 57 40.38 -28.94 25.87
C ASN A 57 39.15 -28.20 25.34
N PHE A 58 38.12 -28.00 26.17
CA PHE A 58 36.92 -27.24 25.79
C PHE A 58 37.21 -25.73 25.64
N GLY A 59 38.26 -25.23 26.27
CA GLY A 59 38.79 -23.88 26.09
C GLY A 59 38.44 -22.88 27.20
N ASP A 60 38.94 -21.64 27.03
CA ASP A 60 38.76 -20.59 28.04
C ASP A 60 37.30 -20.13 28.13
N LYS A 61 36.69 -20.45 29.27
CA LYS A 61 35.38 -19.98 29.73
C LYS A 61 35.09 -18.51 29.42
N LYS A 62 36.05 -17.60 29.58
CA LYS A 62 35.81 -16.17 29.35
C LYS A 62 35.51 -15.86 27.89
N HIS A 63 36.17 -16.54 26.96
CA HIS A 63 35.93 -16.42 25.53
C HIS A 63 34.60 -17.06 25.13
N LEU A 64 34.27 -18.21 25.72
CA LEU A 64 33.00 -18.91 25.48
C LEU A 64 31.79 -18.08 25.94
N ILE A 65 31.82 -17.54 27.16
CA ILE A 65 30.74 -16.67 27.69
C ILE A 65 30.51 -15.48 26.76
N LYS A 66 31.60 -14.84 26.33
CA LYS A 66 31.52 -13.65 25.49
C LYS A 66 30.93 -13.98 24.11
N GLY A 67 31.45 -15.01 23.44
CA GLY A 67 30.96 -15.41 22.12
C GLY A 67 29.50 -15.84 22.14
N LEU A 68 29.10 -16.59 23.18
CA LEU A 68 27.73 -17.05 23.35
C LEU A 68 26.76 -15.88 23.62
N SER A 69 27.13 -14.96 24.51
CA SER A 69 26.33 -13.76 24.78
C SER A 69 26.20 -12.86 23.54
N GLU A 70 27.27 -12.69 22.77
CA GLU A 70 27.24 -11.92 21.52
C GLU A 70 26.32 -12.58 20.48
N PHE A 71 26.41 -13.91 20.33
CA PHE A 71 25.55 -14.68 19.42
C PHE A 71 24.06 -14.47 19.71
N PHE A 72 23.63 -14.73 20.97
CA PHE A 72 22.24 -14.55 21.38
C PHE A 72 21.74 -13.11 21.22
N ASN A 73 22.60 -12.14 21.55
CA ASN A 73 22.27 -10.72 21.42
C ASN A 73 22.10 -10.30 19.96
N VAL A 74 22.98 -10.73 19.06
CA VAL A 74 22.89 -10.44 17.62
C VAL A 74 21.64 -11.08 17.04
N GLN A 75 21.37 -12.34 17.34
CA GLN A 75 20.19 -13.08 16.88
C GLN A 75 18.87 -12.43 17.32
N LYS A 76 18.79 -12.02 18.59
CA LYS A 76 17.62 -11.34 19.15
C LYS A 76 17.40 -9.96 18.52
N ARG A 77 18.48 -9.19 18.31
CA ARG A 77 18.40 -7.88 17.63
C ARG A 77 17.97 -8.05 16.18
N PHE A 78 18.56 -8.99 15.46
CA PHE A 78 18.23 -9.27 14.07
C PHE A 78 16.75 -9.65 13.91
N THR A 79 16.26 -10.61 14.70
CA THR A 79 14.85 -11.03 14.68
C THR A 79 13.90 -9.86 14.99
N ARG A 80 14.29 -8.97 15.92
CA ARG A 80 13.52 -7.76 16.22
C ARG A 80 13.50 -6.78 15.05
N TYR A 81 14.62 -6.58 14.36
CA TYR A 81 14.68 -5.70 13.20
C TYR A 81 13.85 -6.22 12.03
N ILE A 82 13.88 -7.52 11.74
CA ILE A 82 13.01 -8.12 10.71
C ILE A 82 11.54 -7.85 11.02
N LEU A 83 11.12 -8.01 12.29
CA LEU A 83 9.75 -7.69 12.70
C LEU A 83 9.44 -6.20 12.51
N LEU A 84 10.34 -5.32 12.96
CA LEU A 84 10.17 -3.87 12.81
C LEU A 84 10.02 -3.47 11.33
N PHE A 85 10.93 -3.94 10.46
CA PHE A 85 10.86 -3.66 9.02
C PHE A 85 9.59 -4.21 8.38
N SER A 86 9.13 -5.39 8.82
CA SER A 86 7.85 -5.93 8.35
C SER A 86 6.70 -4.99 8.69
N LEU A 87 6.63 -4.49 9.93
CA LEU A 87 5.57 -3.58 10.36
C LEU A 87 5.64 -2.24 9.64
N VAL A 88 6.84 -1.69 9.41
CA VAL A 88 7.02 -0.48 8.61
C VAL A 88 6.52 -0.70 7.19
N SER A 89 6.85 -1.82 6.56
CA SER A 89 6.36 -2.18 5.22
C SER A 89 4.83 -2.28 5.19
N LEU A 90 4.21 -2.88 6.21
CA LEU A 90 2.75 -2.96 6.32
C LEU A 90 2.10 -1.57 6.41
N VAL A 91 2.66 -0.69 7.25
CA VAL A 91 2.15 0.68 7.41
C VAL A 91 2.26 1.45 6.10
N LEU A 92 3.42 1.39 5.43
CA LEU A 92 3.61 2.03 4.12
C LEU A 92 2.63 1.50 3.08
N GLY A 93 2.47 0.17 2.99
CA GLY A 93 1.50 -0.45 2.08
C GLY A 93 0.07 0.03 2.33
N ALA A 94 -0.35 0.09 3.59
CA ALA A 94 -1.67 0.61 3.97
C ALA A 94 -1.83 2.10 3.66
N THR A 95 -0.83 2.93 3.93
CA THR A 95 -0.85 4.36 3.61
C THR A 95 -1.00 4.61 2.11
N PHE A 96 -0.20 3.94 1.28
CA PHE A 96 -0.33 4.05 -0.17
C PHE A 96 -1.68 3.54 -0.66
N PHE A 97 -2.16 2.42 -0.10
CA PHE A 97 -3.46 1.85 -0.48
C PHE A 97 -4.60 2.84 -0.21
N VAL A 98 -4.67 3.37 1.01
CA VAL A 98 -5.71 4.34 1.41
C VAL A 98 -5.61 5.59 0.53
N ASN A 99 -4.42 6.14 0.32
CA ASN A 99 -4.24 7.34 -0.50
C ASN A 99 -4.72 7.13 -1.95
N THR A 100 -4.37 6.00 -2.58
CA THR A 100 -4.81 5.69 -3.94
C THR A 100 -6.32 5.45 -4.00
N PHE A 101 -6.86 4.69 -3.04
CA PHE A 101 -8.29 4.40 -2.96
C PHE A 101 -9.12 5.67 -2.73
N SER A 102 -8.70 6.54 -1.81
CA SER A 102 -9.34 7.82 -1.54
C SER A 102 -9.39 8.69 -2.79
N LYS A 103 -8.28 8.87 -3.51
CA LYS A 103 -8.28 9.67 -4.76
C LYS A 103 -9.29 9.19 -5.79
N ILE A 104 -9.41 7.87 -5.97
CA ILE A 104 -10.39 7.29 -6.90
C ILE A 104 -11.82 7.52 -6.39
N ASN A 105 -12.06 7.31 -5.10
CA ASN A 105 -13.37 7.54 -4.49
C ASN A 105 -13.79 9.01 -4.58
N ASP A 106 -12.89 9.93 -4.23
CA ASP A 106 -13.11 11.38 -4.27
C ASP A 106 -13.43 11.82 -5.71
N PHE A 107 -12.71 11.28 -6.71
CA PHE A 107 -13.04 11.51 -8.12
C PHE A 107 -14.45 11.00 -8.49
N GLN A 108 -14.84 9.79 -8.08
CA GLN A 108 -16.18 9.28 -8.36
C GLN A 108 -17.26 10.12 -7.68
N GLU A 109 -17.03 10.57 -6.45
CA GLU A 109 -17.94 11.40 -5.68
C GLU A 109 -18.08 12.79 -6.32
N GLU A 110 -16.95 13.46 -6.60
CA GLU A 110 -16.90 14.76 -7.25
C GLU A 110 -17.63 14.76 -8.58
N ARG A 111 -17.43 13.72 -9.41
CA ARG A 111 -18.14 13.58 -10.69
C ARG A 111 -19.65 13.61 -10.55
N ASN A 112 -20.17 12.94 -9.53
CA ASN A 112 -21.60 12.89 -9.25
C ASN A 112 -22.08 14.22 -8.67
N ILE A 113 -21.30 14.86 -7.78
CA ILE A 113 -21.65 16.14 -7.16
C ILE A 113 -21.76 17.23 -8.22
N ILE A 114 -20.72 17.41 -9.05
CA ILE A 114 -20.74 18.42 -10.12
C ILE A 114 -21.96 18.22 -11.01
N MET A 115 -22.18 16.99 -11.48
CA MET A 115 -23.26 16.71 -12.42
C MET A 115 -24.65 16.93 -11.82
N ASN A 116 -24.90 16.41 -10.62
CA ASN A 116 -26.18 16.55 -9.95
C ASN A 116 -26.47 18.01 -9.61
N ASN A 117 -25.46 18.76 -9.16
CA ASN A 117 -25.62 20.18 -8.84
C ASN A 117 -25.92 20.98 -10.11
N VAL A 118 -25.19 20.76 -11.21
CA VAL A 118 -25.46 21.46 -12.48
C VAL A 118 -26.87 21.17 -12.99
N LEU A 119 -27.27 19.89 -13.06
CA LEU A 119 -28.60 19.49 -13.50
C LEU A 119 -29.71 20.04 -12.58
N THR A 120 -29.46 20.11 -11.27
CA THR A 120 -30.42 20.68 -10.30
C THR A 120 -30.58 22.18 -10.50
N ILE A 121 -29.49 22.90 -10.80
CA ILE A 121 -29.52 24.34 -11.04
C ILE A 121 -30.32 24.63 -12.31
N ILE A 122 -29.98 24.01 -13.44
CA ILE A 122 -30.61 24.32 -14.74
C ILE A 122 -32.04 23.76 -14.87
N GLY A 123 -32.38 22.72 -14.11
CA GLY A 123 -33.70 22.10 -14.14
C GLY A 123 -34.09 21.55 -15.53
N ASP A 124 -35.40 21.58 -15.81
CA ASP A 124 -35.97 21.07 -17.07
C ASP A 124 -36.45 22.20 -18.01
N ASP A 125 -36.26 23.46 -17.61
CA ASP A 125 -36.70 24.63 -18.38
C ASP A 125 -35.88 24.79 -19.66
N SER A 126 -36.50 25.28 -20.73
CA SER A 126 -35.85 25.39 -22.05
C SER A 126 -34.85 26.55 -22.19
N VAL A 127 -34.69 27.39 -21.17
CA VAL A 127 -33.85 28.60 -21.20
C VAL A 127 -33.12 28.76 -19.89
N ILE A 128 -31.80 29.01 -19.95
CA ILE A 128 -30.97 29.24 -18.76
C ILE A 128 -31.11 30.69 -18.28
N THR A 129 -31.59 30.88 -17.06
CA THR A 129 -31.75 32.19 -16.42
C THR A 129 -30.41 32.77 -15.94
N ASN A 130 -30.36 34.08 -15.65
CA ASN A 130 -29.13 34.70 -15.13
C ASN A 130 -28.75 34.14 -13.73
N SER A 131 -29.75 33.84 -12.89
CA SER A 131 -29.51 33.25 -11.57
C SER A 131 -28.91 31.84 -11.69
N GLU A 132 -29.34 31.07 -12.69
CA GLU A 132 -28.76 29.75 -12.97
C GLU A 132 -27.32 29.87 -13.44
N LYS A 133 -27.01 30.82 -14.33
CA LYS A 133 -25.62 31.07 -14.77
C LYS A 133 -24.71 31.41 -13.59
N GLU A 134 -25.16 32.24 -12.65
CA GLU A 134 -24.40 32.54 -11.42
C GLU A 134 -24.18 31.27 -10.56
N GLY A 135 -25.19 30.40 -10.49
CA GLY A 135 -25.06 29.10 -9.83
C GLY A 135 -24.05 28.17 -10.52
N LEU A 136 -24.03 28.16 -11.85
CA LEU A 136 -23.04 27.39 -12.64
C LEU A 136 -21.62 27.92 -12.44
N HIS A 137 -21.44 29.24 -12.37
CA HIS A 137 -20.16 29.85 -11.99
C HIS A 137 -19.72 29.43 -10.60
N THR A 138 -20.63 29.38 -9.63
CA THR A 138 -20.32 28.90 -8.27
C THR A 138 -19.80 27.47 -8.29
N ILE A 139 -20.46 26.55 -9.00
CA ILE A 139 -19.97 25.16 -9.13
C ILE A 139 -18.60 25.12 -9.83
N PHE A 140 -18.45 25.89 -10.91
CA PHE A 140 -17.20 25.92 -11.65
C PHE A 140 -16.05 26.44 -10.77
N ASP A 141 -16.26 27.47 -9.97
CA ASP A 141 -15.26 28.03 -9.07
C ASP A 141 -14.91 27.06 -7.93
N GLU A 142 -15.90 26.36 -7.35
CA GLU A 142 -15.69 25.34 -6.32
C GLU A 142 -14.82 24.17 -6.81
N HIS A 143 -14.91 23.85 -8.10
CA HIS A 143 -14.16 22.76 -8.75
C HIS A 143 -13.12 23.26 -9.77
N GLY A 144 -12.82 24.57 -9.75
CA GLY A 144 -12.07 25.24 -10.81
C GLY A 144 -10.61 24.80 -10.88
N ASP A 145 -10.10 24.23 -9.79
CA ASP A 145 -8.77 23.61 -9.76
C ASP A 145 -8.71 22.32 -10.59
N HIS A 146 -9.84 21.65 -10.82
CA HIS A 146 -9.91 20.36 -11.51
C HIS A 146 -10.47 20.47 -12.93
N LEU A 147 -11.27 21.51 -13.23
CA LEU A 147 -11.97 21.63 -14.51
C LEU A 147 -11.28 22.61 -15.47
N ASN A 148 -11.23 22.23 -16.76
CA ASN A 148 -10.90 23.13 -17.87
C ASN A 148 -12.13 23.89 -18.34
N TYR A 149 -13.23 23.17 -18.54
CA TYR A 149 -14.46 23.68 -19.15
C TYR A 149 -15.69 23.09 -18.49
N LEU A 150 -16.77 23.88 -18.44
CA LEU A 150 -18.13 23.43 -18.15
C LEU A 150 -19.06 23.99 -19.23
N ALA A 151 -19.79 23.12 -19.92
CA ALA A 151 -20.67 23.46 -21.02
C ALA A 151 -22.05 22.82 -20.85
N VAL A 152 -23.08 23.57 -21.25
CA VAL A 152 -24.47 23.15 -21.20
C VAL A 152 -25.09 23.34 -22.59
N PHE A 153 -25.76 22.30 -23.09
CA PHE A 153 -26.31 22.23 -24.44
C PHE A 153 -27.81 21.93 -24.38
N ASN A 154 -28.61 22.75 -25.04
CA ASN A 154 -30.03 22.48 -25.17
C ASN A 154 -30.26 21.35 -26.19
N VAL A 155 -30.90 20.27 -25.75
CA VAL A 155 -31.15 19.08 -26.58
C VAL A 155 -32.01 19.42 -27.80
N LYS A 156 -32.86 20.45 -27.73
CA LYS A 156 -33.84 20.79 -28.77
C LYS A 156 -33.35 21.88 -29.73
N GLU A 157 -32.27 22.59 -29.41
CA GLU A 157 -31.82 23.75 -30.21
C GLU A 157 -31.10 23.35 -31.50
N GLN A 158 -30.35 22.24 -31.50
CA GLN A 158 -29.45 21.90 -32.61
C GLN A 158 -29.52 20.41 -32.99
N ALA A 159 -29.48 20.11 -34.29
CA ALA A 159 -29.60 18.74 -34.79
C ALA A 159 -28.40 17.87 -34.39
N GLN A 160 -27.18 18.44 -34.40
CA GLN A 160 -25.93 17.79 -34.03
C GLN A 160 -25.96 17.29 -32.58
N VAL A 161 -26.54 18.08 -31.68
CA VAL A 161 -26.70 17.73 -30.26
C VAL A 161 -27.61 16.52 -30.10
N GLN A 162 -28.68 16.43 -30.88
CA GLN A 162 -29.60 15.28 -30.88
C GLN A 162 -28.98 14.02 -31.50
N GLU A 163 -28.18 14.19 -32.55
CA GLU A 163 -27.46 13.07 -33.18
C GLU A 163 -26.44 12.47 -32.22
N TRP A 164 -25.64 13.32 -31.57
CA TRP A 164 -24.68 12.90 -30.55
C TRP A 164 -25.38 12.18 -29.38
N LEU A 165 -26.50 12.71 -28.87
CA LEU A 165 -27.24 12.07 -27.79
C LEU A 165 -27.74 10.65 -28.14
N LYS A 166 -28.10 10.41 -29.41
CA LYS A 166 -28.51 9.09 -29.91
C LYS A 166 -27.34 8.12 -30.02
N GLU A 167 -26.13 8.60 -30.30
CA GLU A 167 -24.93 7.78 -30.47
C GLU A 167 -24.42 7.23 -29.12
N TYR A 168 -24.44 8.05 -28.07
CA TYR A 168 -23.76 7.74 -26.79
C TYR A 168 -24.67 7.18 -25.67
N ASP A 169 -26.00 7.04 -25.87
CA ASP A 169 -27.01 6.58 -24.87
C ASP A 169 -26.76 7.13 -23.45
N ILE A 170 -26.49 8.43 -23.35
CA ILE A 170 -26.16 9.07 -22.08
C ILE A 170 -27.45 9.32 -21.30
N LYS A 171 -27.50 8.74 -20.09
CA LYS A 171 -28.61 8.92 -19.14
C LYS A 171 -28.20 9.93 -18.07
N THR A 172 -29.03 10.11 -17.05
CA THR A 172 -28.75 11.00 -15.92
C THR A 172 -27.51 10.63 -15.10
N LYS A 173 -26.85 9.50 -15.39
CA LYS A 173 -25.61 9.09 -14.72
C LYS A 173 -24.38 9.65 -15.46
N PRO A 174 -23.45 10.34 -14.76
CA PRO A 174 -22.22 10.84 -15.37
C PRO A 174 -21.42 9.73 -16.03
N SER A 175 -21.09 9.92 -17.31
CA SER A 175 -20.37 8.94 -18.13
C SER A 175 -19.27 9.63 -18.92
N ASN A 176 -18.16 8.91 -19.17
CA ASN A 176 -17.10 9.44 -20.01
C ASN A 176 -17.50 9.27 -21.48
N THR A 177 -17.35 10.32 -22.28
CA THR A 177 -17.78 10.33 -23.69
C THR A 177 -16.83 11.13 -24.55
N TYR A 178 -16.87 10.89 -25.87
CA TYR A 178 -16.25 11.83 -26.79
C TYR A 178 -16.93 13.20 -26.66
N PRO A 179 -16.14 14.28 -26.59
CA PRO A 179 -16.67 15.62 -26.34
C PRO A 179 -17.57 16.06 -27.48
N LEU A 180 -18.76 16.54 -27.12
CA LEU A 180 -19.60 17.32 -28.01
C LEU A 180 -18.90 18.66 -28.30
N GLU A 181 -18.90 19.06 -29.57
CA GLU A 181 -18.19 20.26 -30.01
C GLU A 181 -18.74 21.52 -29.30
N TYR A 182 -17.86 22.24 -28.61
CA TYR A 182 -18.23 23.37 -27.75
C TYR A 182 -18.90 24.53 -28.49
N GLN A 183 -18.72 24.64 -29.81
CA GLN A 183 -19.46 25.59 -30.65
C GLN A 183 -20.98 25.44 -30.54
N HIS A 184 -21.46 24.24 -30.23
CA HIS A 184 -22.88 23.95 -30.06
C HIS A 184 -23.40 24.26 -28.65
N ALA A 185 -22.54 24.65 -27.70
CA ALA A 185 -22.96 24.91 -26.32
C ALA A 185 -23.89 26.12 -26.25
N THR A 186 -25.00 25.99 -25.51
CA THR A 186 -25.89 27.11 -25.19
C THR A 186 -25.21 28.05 -24.20
N PHE A 187 -24.53 27.49 -23.18
CA PHE A 187 -23.75 28.23 -22.19
C PHE A 187 -22.44 27.51 -21.88
N MET A 188 -21.37 28.27 -21.63
CA MET A 188 -20.04 27.71 -21.37
C MET A 188 -19.19 28.60 -20.47
N ILE A 189 -18.49 27.96 -19.54
CA ILE A 189 -17.49 28.55 -18.67
C ILE A 189 -16.13 27.98 -19.03
N GLY A 190 -15.16 28.87 -19.20
CA GLY A 190 -13.80 28.56 -19.61
C GLY A 190 -12.77 28.67 -18.51
N HIS A 191 -11.51 28.42 -18.88
CA HIS A 191 -10.36 28.60 -18.01
C HIS A 191 -10.40 29.98 -17.32
N GLN A 192 -10.23 30.00 -16.00
CA GLN A 192 -10.36 31.19 -15.12
C GLN A 192 -11.79 31.71 -14.86
N GLY A 193 -12.83 30.94 -15.19
CA GLY A 193 -14.21 31.30 -14.85
C GLY A 193 -14.85 32.30 -15.82
N GLU A 194 -14.23 32.54 -16.98
CA GLU A 194 -14.76 33.49 -17.96
C GLU A 194 -15.87 32.84 -18.81
N ASN A 195 -16.92 33.61 -19.11
CA ASN A 195 -17.93 33.22 -20.10
C ASN A 195 -17.30 33.23 -21.50
N LEU A 196 -17.21 32.06 -22.14
CA LEU A 196 -16.61 31.95 -23.46
C LEU A 196 -17.62 32.23 -24.56
N ASN A 197 -17.44 33.36 -25.25
CA ASN A 197 -18.25 33.77 -26.40
C ASN A 197 -17.69 33.26 -27.75
N ASN A 198 -16.37 33.01 -27.84
CA ASN A 198 -15.71 32.54 -29.05
C ASN A 198 -15.48 31.01 -29.00
N LYS A 199 -16.57 30.25 -29.10
CA LYS A 199 -16.58 28.80 -28.90
C LYS A 199 -15.98 28.00 -30.07
N GLU A 200 -15.90 28.61 -31.25
CA GLU A 200 -15.36 28.00 -32.48
C GLU A 200 -13.85 27.75 -32.42
N GLU A 201 -13.12 28.48 -31.56
CA GLU A 201 -11.67 28.32 -31.37
C GLU A 201 -11.32 27.26 -30.31
N ILE A 202 -12.30 26.72 -29.59
CA ILE A 202 -12.07 25.75 -28.51
C ILE A 202 -12.02 24.35 -29.10
N VAL A 203 -10.82 23.80 -29.14
CA VAL A 203 -10.61 22.40 -29.48
C VAL A 203 -10.66 21.59 -28.20
N SER A 204 -11.54 20.60 -28.15
CA SER A 204 -11.64 19.67 -27.04
C SER A 204 -10.34 18.87 -26.88
N SER A 205 -10.06 18.43 -25.65
CA SER A 205 -8.90 17.58 -25.41
C SER A 205 -8.98 16.31 -26.27
N ASN A 206 -7.83 15.88 -26.80
CA ASN A 206 -7.72 14.60 -27.50
C ASN A 206 -7.69 13.40 -26.53
N TYR A 207 -7.79 13.67 -25.22
CA TYR A 207 -7.93 12.67 -24.19
C TYR A 207 -9.39 12.23 -24.05
N ASP A 208 -9.67 11.03 -24.53
CA ASP A 208 -11.00 10.42 -24.66
C ASP A 208 -11.72 10.17 -23.33
N LEU A 209 -10.98 10.05 -22.22
CA LEU A 209 -11.55 9.86 -20.89
C LEU A 209 -11.67 11.15 -20.07
N GLY A 210 -11.17 12.28 -20.59
CA GLY A 210 -11.14 13.57 -19.89
C GLY A 210 -12.48 14.27 -19.80
N THR A 211 -13.41 13.90 -20.68
CA THR A 211 -14.73 14.53 -20.79
C THR A 211 -15.79 13.67 -20.13
N VAL A 212 -16.58 14.30 -19.25
CA VAL A 212 -17.74 13.67 -18.61
C VAL A 212 -19.00 14.38 -19.05
N ALA A 213 -20.01 13.60 -19.42
CA ALA A 213 -21.31 14.12 -19.78
C ALA A 213 -22.47 13.37 -19.10
N SER A 214 -23.58 14.07 -18.96
CA SER A 214 -24.88 13.55 -18.53
C SER A 214 -25.99 14.32 -19.23
N ALA A 215 -27.16 13.73 -19.34
CA ALA A 215 -28.31 14.35 -19.99
C ALA A 215 -29.59 14.18 -19.16
N ASN A 216 -30.46 15.19 -19.23
CA ASN A 216 -31.89 15.07 -18.94
C ASN A 216 -32.70 15.34 -20.23
N ASP A 217 -34.01 15.48 -20.12
CA ASP A 217 -34.90 15.65 -21.28
C ASP A 217 -34.71 16.99 -22.04
N SER A 218 -34.08 17.98 -21.40
CA SER A 218 -33.93 19.35 -21.92
C SER A 218 -32.46 19.72 -22.20
N TRP A 219 -31.52 19.17 -21.44
CA TRP A 219 -30.14 19.61 -21.38
C TRP A 219 -29.14 18.44 -21.40
N ILE A 220 -28.02 18.66 -22.07
CA ILE A 220 -26.79 17.91 -21.88
C ILE A 220 -25.82 18.80 -21.13
N VAL A 221 -25.19 18.23 -20.10
CA VAL A 221 -24.13 18.86 -19.34
C VAL A 221 -22.84 18.13 -19.66
N GLN A 222 -21.80 18.88 -19.98
CA GLN A 222 -20.46 18.38 -20.25
C GLN A 222 -19.44 19.18 -19.45
N TYR A 223 -18.48 18.51 -18.85
CA TYR A 223 -17.27 19.17 -18.36
C TYR A 223 -16.03 18.36 -18.72
N GLU A 224 -14.91 19.07 -18.78
CA GLU A 224 -13.60 18.50 -19.09
C GLU A 224 -12.66 18.73 -17.92
N TYR A 225 -12.00 17.66 -17.46
CA TYR A 225 -10.96 17.76 -16.44
C TYR A 225 -9.66 18.33 -17.01
N LYS A 226 -8.88 18.99 -16.16
CA LYS A 226 -7.50 19.38 -16.47
C LYS A 226 -6.60 18.16 -16.60
N ASP A 227 -5.54 18.32 -17.38
CA ASP A 227 -4.50 17.30 -17.58
C ASP A 227 -3.88 16.79 -16.27
N THR A 228 -3.84 17.63 -15.23
CA THR A 228 -3.35 17.26 -13.90
C THR A 228 -4.17 16.15 -13.24
N TYR A 229 -5.42 15.92 -13.69
CA TYR A 229 -6.32 14.89 -13.20
C TYR A 229 -6.28 13.59 -14.03
N HIS A 230 -5.61 13.55 -15.18
CA HIS A 230 -5.55 12.38 -16.07
C HIS A 230 -5.11 11.11 -15.33
N ASN A 231 -4.11 11.20 -14.43
CA ASN A 231 -3.66 10.04 -13.64
C ASN A 231 -4.76 9.45 -12.75
N VAL A 232 -5.67 10.28 -12.23
CA VAL A 232 -6.78 9.83 -11.37
C VAL A 232 -7.88 9.21 -12.24
N ILE A 233 -8.13 9.79 -13.42
CA ILE A 233 -9.09 9.28 -14.41
C ILE A 233 -8.66 7.89 -14.89
N GLU A 234 -7.40 7.74 -15.29
CA GLU A 234 -6.81 6.45 -15.67
C GLU A 234 -6.92 5.43 -14.54
N ALA A 235 -6.55 5.82 -13.32
CA ALA A 235 -6.64 4.93 -12.17
C ALA A 235 -8.09 4.46 -11.91
N ASN A 236 -9.07 5.35 -12.05
CA ASN A 236 -10.47 4.97 -11.97
C ASN A 236 -10.88 4.02 -13.12
N ASN A 237 -10.45 4.30 -14.35
CA ASN A 237 -10.78 3.48 -15.51
C ASN A 237 -10.21 2.06 -15.39
N SER A 238 -8.93 1.94 -15.04
CA SER A 238 -8.28 0.66 -14.74
C SER A 238 -9.03 -0.09 -13.63
N MET A 239 -9.55 0.61 -12.60
CA MET A 239 -10.33 -0.04 -11.53
C MET A 239 -11.66 -0.60 -12.03
N VAL A 240 -12.35 0.13 -12.91
CA VAL A 240 -13.61 -0.33 -13.54
C VAL A 240 -13.36 -1.54 -14.45
N LEU A 241 -12.23 -1.57 -15.17
CA LEU A 241 -11.82 -2.68 -16.02
C LEU A 241 -11.28 -3.89 -15.22
N GLY A 242 -11.02 -3.71 -13.93
CA GLY A 242 -10.45 -4.74 -13.06
C GLY A 242 -8.93 -4.90 -13.19
N ASP A 243 -8.24 -3.94 -13.79
CA ASP A 243 -6.79 -3.88 -13.83
C ASP A 243 -6.22 -3.16 -12.60
N TYR A 244 -6.09 -3.91 -11.51
CA TYR A 244 -5.61 -3.37 -10.23
C TYR A 244 -4.09 -3.24 -10.15
N MET A 245 -3.35 -3.89 -11.05
CA MET A 245 -1.89 -4.00 -10.91
C MET A 245 -1.22 -2.64 -11.16
N ASP A 246 -1.66 -1.91 -12.18
CA ASP A 246 -1.11 -0.60 -12.51
C ASP A 246 -1.40 0.44 -11.42
N ILE A 247 -2.57 0.36 -10.80
CA ILE A 247 -3.03 1.29 -9.76
C ILE A 247 -2.36 1.01 -8.41
N PHE A 248 -2.32 -0.27 -8.01
CA PHE A 248 -1.94 -0.67 -6.66
C PHE A 248 -0.55 -1.32 -6.60
N HIS A 249 0.30 -1.14 -7.61
CA HIS A 249 1.65 -1.71 -7.64
C HIS A 249 2.48 -1.39 -6.38
N LEU A 250 2.45 -0.14 -5.89
CA LEU A 250 3.17 0.26 -4.67
C LEU A 250 2.61 -0.44 -3.42
N PRO A 251 1.31 -0.37 -3.10
CA PRO A 251 0.72 -1.15 -2.01
C PRO A 251 1.02 -2.65 -2.08
N ILE A 252 0.87 -3.24 -3.26
CA ILE A 252 1.13 -4.67 -3.49
C ILE A 252 2.59 -5.00 -3.17
N LEU A 253 3.54 -4.20 -3.67
CA LEU A 253 4.97 -4.37 -3.38
C LEU A 253 5.24 -4.40 -1.87
N PHE A 254 4.71 -3.42 -1.13
CA PHE A 254 4.91 -3.34 0.32
C PHE A 254 4.23 -4.48 1.08
N PHE A 255 3.07 -4.97 0.63
CA PHE A 255 2.42 -6.13 1.23
C PHE A 255 3.17 -7.44 0.94
N VAL A 256 3.75 -7.58 -0.26
CA VAL A 256 4.63 -8.73 -0.59
C VAL A 256 5.88 -8.71 0.28
N VAL A 257 6.55 -7.56 0.40
CA VAL A 257 7.73 -7.40 1.27
C VAL A 257 7.37 -7.72 2.73
N PHE A 258 6.23 -7.21 3.22
CA PHE A 258 5.73 -7.56 4.56
C PHE A 258 5.53 -9.07 4.73
N GLY A 259 4.86 -9.72 3.78
CA GLY A 259 4.60 -11.16 3.80
C GLY A 259 5.89 -11.98 3.87
N VAL A 260 6.86 -11.67 3.01
CA VAL A 260 8.18 -12.32 2.99
C VAL A 260 8.90 -12.13 4.32
N LEU A 261 8.97 -10.90 4.85
CA LEU A 261 9.64 -10.62 6.12
C LEU A 261 8.96 -11.32 7.30
N ILE A 262 7.63 -11.43 7.31
CA ILE A 262 6.91 -12.18 8.34
C ILE A 262 7.17 -13.69 8.24
N ILE A 263 7.24 -14.25 7.03
CA ILE A 263 7.61 -15.65 6.83
C ILE A 263 9.02 -15.91 7.36
N VAL A 264 9.98 -15.05 7.01
CA VAL A 264 11.37 -15.14 7.51
C VAL A 264 11.42 -15.00 9.02
N TRP A 265 10.71 -14.02 9.60
CA TRP A 265 10.63 -13.83 11.05
C TRP A 265 10.04 -15.05 11.76
N ARG A 266 8.94 -15.61 11.24
CA ARG A 266 8.33 -16.83 11.77
C ARG A 266 9.28 -18.02 11.66
N PHE A 267 10.00 -18.13 10.55
CA PHE A 267 11.00 -19.17 10.35
C PHE A 267 12.12 -19.05 11.35
N LEU A 268 12.75 -17.88 11.52
CA LEU A 268 13.80 -17.62 12.52
C LEU A 268 13.30 -17.98 13.93
N LYS A 269 12.14 -17.45 14.31
CA LYS A 269 11.52 -17.74 15.61
C LYS A 269 11.22 -19.23 15.82
N LYS A 270 10.83 -19.95 14.76
CA LYS A 270 10.53 -21.39 14.80
C LYS A 270 11.81 -22.24 14.74
N TYR A 271 12.81 -21.84 13.97
CA TYR A 271 14.11 -22.50 13.90
C TYR A 271 14.76 -22.53 15.28
N HIS A 272 14.73 -21.39 15.98
CA HIS A 272 15.15 -21.30 17.39
C HIS A 272 14.39 -22.27 18.30
N LYS A 273 13.11 -22.54 18.02
CA LYS A 273 12.28 -23.45 18.83
C LYS A 273 12.36 -24.94 18.46
N ARG A 274 12.71 -25.29 17.21
CA ARG A 274 12.56 -26.67 16.68
C ARG A 274 13.87 -27.41 16.48
N TYR A 275 14.95 -26.73 16.12
CA TYR A 275 16.21 -27.42 15.82
C TYR A 275 16.89 -27.98 17.07
N PHE A 276 16.75 -27.32 18.21
CA PHE A 276 17.29 -27.84 19.46
C PHE A 276 16.46 -28.99 20.05
N LYS A 277 15.14 -28.94 19.92
CA LYS A 277 14.27 -30.06 20.35
C LYS A 277 14.51 -31.35 19.56
N GLY A 278 15.11 -31.27 18.36
CA GLY A 278 15.47 -32.40 17.52
C GLY A 278 16.84 -33.02 17.83
N LEU A 279 17.69 -32.34 18.60
CA LEU A 279 19.00 -32.85 19.06
C LEU A 279 18.92 -33.62 20.39
N ILE A 280 17.73 -33.67 21.00
CA ILE A 280 17.46 -34.33 22.30
C ILE A 280 16.89 -35.76 22.11
N ASN A 281 16.76 -36.24 20.87
CA ASN A 281 16.32 -37.60 20.55
C ASN A 281 17.36 -38.37 19.75
#